data_AF-A0A4Q9M3F4-F1
#
_entry.id   AF-A0A4Q9M3F4-F1
#
_cell.length_a   1.000
_cell.length_b   1.000
_cell.length_c   1.000
_cell.angle_alpha   90.00
_cell.angle_beta   90.00
_cell.angle_gamma   90.00
#
_symmetry.space_group_name_H-M   'P 1'
#
loop_
_entity.id
_entity.type
_entity.pdbx_description
1 polymer ?
#
loop_
_entity_poly.entity_id
_entity_poly.type
_entity_poly.pdbx_seq_one_letter_code
_entity_poly.pdbx_strand_id
1 'polypeptide(L)'
;MDVSEESAKKIAALQAKLDKKLGPEYISQRPGPGGGPKLTYAEGWKIINLANEVFGFNGWSSSVVNITTDFIDFNEESRRFNVGVTAIVRVTLRDGAFHEDVGYGLLENSKSKGAALDKCKKEAVTDAVKRTLRNFGNLLGNCLYDKSYTQEVIKIKVPPVRLPLSHGIAIAP
;
A
#
# COMPACT_ATOMS: atom_id res chain seq x y z
N MET A 1 -17.36 -29.46 -7.34
CA MET A 1 -16.92 -28.97 -8.66
C MET A 1 -15.47 -29.35 -8.79
N ASP A 2 -15.14 -30.18 -9.77
CA ASP A 2 -13.79 -30.68 -9.95
C ASP A 2 -12.90 -29.55 -10.48
N VAL A 3 -11.86 -29.16 -9.73
CA VAL A 3 -10.94 -28.11 -10.15
C VAL A 3 -10.05 -28.71 -11.23
N SER A 4 -10.12 -28.16 -12.45
CA SER A 4 -9.29 -28.70 -13.54
C SER A 4 -7.80 -28.62 -13.19
N GLU A 5 -7.02 -29.58 -13.67
CA GLU A 5 -5.57 -29.66 -13.41
C GLU A 5 -4.85 -28.35 -13.81
N GLU A 6 -5.31 -27.70 -14.87
CA GLU A 6 -4.82 -26.39 -15.31
C GLU A 6 -5.11 -25.28 -14.29
N SER A 7 -6.30 -25.29 -13.69
CA SER A 7 -6.68 -24.32 -12.65
C SER A 7 -5.86 -24.54 -11.38
N ALA A 8 -5.64 -25.80 -10.98
CA ALA A 8 -4.79 -26.14 -9.84
C ALA A 8 -3.34 -25.67 -10.05
N LYS A 9 -2.78 -25.87 -11.26
CA LYS A 9 -1.44 -25.36 -11.61
C LYS A 9 -1.36 -23.83 -11.56
N LYS A 10 -2.38 -23.11 -12.04
CA LYS A 10 -2.44 -21.64 -11.97
C LYS A 10 -2.50 -21.15 -10.52
N ILE A 11 -3.31 -21.77 -9.68
CA ILE A 11 -3.43 -21.43 -8.26
C ILE A 11 -2.08 -21.67 -7.55
N ALA A 12 -1.43 -22.81 -7.78
CA ALA A 12 -0.12 -23.10 -7.19
C ALA A 12 0.96 -22.10 -7.63
N ALA A 13 0.98 -21.71 -8.91
CA ALA A 13 1.92 -20.70 -9.40
C ALA A 13 1.66 -19.31 -8.80
N LEU A 14 0.39 -18.93 -8.61
CA LEU A 14 0.01 -17.69 -7.96
C LEU A 14 0.42 -17.70 -6.47
N GLN A 15 0.15 -18.81 -5.77
CA GLN A 15 0.57 -18.99 -4.38
C GLN A 15 2.09 -18.84 -4.23
N ALA A 16 2.86 -19.52 -5.07
CA ALA A 16 4.32 -19.44 -5.05
C ALA A 16 4.86 -18.03 -5.32
N LYS A 17 4.15 -17.20 -6.12
CA LYS A 17 4.49 -15.78 -6.28
C LYS A 17 4.21 -14.99 -5.01
N LEU A 18 3.03 -15.17 -4.41
CA LEU A 18 2.57 -14.45 -3.21
C LEU A 18 3.42 -14.78 -1.98
N ASP A 19 4.01 -15.97 -1.91
CA ASP A 19 4.88 -16.40 -0.81
C ASP A 19 6.24 -15.67 -0.79
N LYS A 20 6.69 -15.12 -1.93
CA LYS A 20 7.94 -14.34 -2.02
C LYS A 20 7.87 -13.10 -1.13
N LYS A 21 9.00 -12.69 -0.57
CA LYS A 21 9.12 -11.44 0.18
C LYS A 21 9.58 -10.30 -0.74
N LEU A 22 9.29 -9.06 -0.36
CA LEU A 22 9.71 -7.88 -1.13
C LEU A 22 11.25 -7.79 -1.25
N GLY A 23 11.74 -7.23 -2.35
CA GLY A 23 13.13 -6.80 -2.45
C GLY A 23 13.37 -5.47 -1.71
N PRO A 24 14.61 -5.13 -1.34
CA PRO A 24 14.96 -3.83 -0.75
C PRO A 24 14.57 -2.63 -1.63
N GLU A 25 14.48 -2.79 -2.95
CA GLU A 25 14.03 -1.79 -3.91
C GLU A 25 12.56 -1.36 -3.74
N TYR A 26 11.75 -2.21 -3.09
CA TYR A 26 10.34 -1.91 -2.78
C TYR A 26 10.15 -1.25 -1.42
N ILE A 27 11.21 -1.16 -0.63
CA ILE A 27 11.16 -0.78 0.78
C ILE A 27 11.67 0.63 0.97
N SER A 28 11.00 1.37 1.86
CA SER A 28 11.35 2.72 2.27
C SER A 28 11.28 2.84 3.77
N GLN A 29 12.02 3.80 4.33
CA GLN A 29 12.00 4.09 5.76
C GLN A 29 11.60 5.54 6.00
N ARG A 30 10.76 5.77 7.02
CA ARG A 30 10.45 7.09 7.55
C ARG A 30 10.79 7.16 9.04
N PRO A 31 11.09 8.35 9.60
CA PRO A 31 11.21 8.51 11.05
C PRO A 31 9.96 8.01 11.77
N GLY A 32 10.14 7.36 12.92
CA GLY A 32 9.02 7.00 13.80
C GLY A 32 8.48 8.23 14.54
N PRO A 33 7.25 8.15 15.07
CA PRO A 33 6.69 9.20 15.91
C PRO A 33 7.58 9.43 17.15
N GLY A 34 7.70 10.68 17.59
CA GLY A 34 8.45 11.06 18.80
C GLY A 34 9.96 10.76 18.75
N GLY A 35 10.56 10.61 17.56
CA GLY A 35 11.96 10.21 17.43
C GLY A 35 12.20 8.71 17.67
N GLY A 36 11.13 7.91 17.68
CA GLY A 36 11.20 6.46 17.80
C GLY A 36 11.86 5.77 16.59
N PRO A 37 11.99 4.44 16.63
CA PRO A 37 12.58 3.65 15.55
C PRO A 37 11.97 3.99 14.18
N LYS A 38 12.81 3.98 13.14
CA LYS A 38 12.34 4.17 11.76
C LYS A 38 11.27 3.12 11.43
N LEU A 39 10.22 3.57 10.75
CA LEU A 39 9.15 2.71 10.26
C LEU A 39 9.45 2.30 8.82
N THR A 40 9.46 1.00 8.58
CA THR A 40 9.64 0.38 7.26
C THR A 40 8.30 0.26 6.57
N TYR A 41 8.20 0.74 5.32
CA TYR A 41 6.96 0.71 4.54
C TYR A 41 7.25 0.53 3.05
N ALA A 42 6.23 0.13 2.29
CA ALA A 42 6.22 0.19 0.83
C ALA A 42 5.33 1.35 0.37
N GLU A 43 5.77 2.06 -0.66
CA GLU A 43 5.00 3.13 -1.28
C GLU A 43 3.76 2.57 -2.01
N GLY A 44 2.66 3.33 -2.00
CA GLY A 44 1.38 2.85 -2.56
C GLY A 44 1.47 2.47 -4.04
N TRP A 45 2.17 3.26 -4.84
CA TRP A 45 2.33 3.00 -6.28
C TRP A 45 3.07 1.69 -6.56
N LYS A 46 4.07 1.33 -5.74
CA LYS A 46 4.80 0.07 -5.88
C LYS A 46 3.91 -1.13 -5.59
N ILE A 47 3.08 -1.05 -4.55
CA ILE A 47 2.12 -2.10 -4.20
C ILE A 47 1.05 -2.27 -5.29
N ILE A 48 0.57 -1.18 -5.88
CA ILE A 48 -0.37 -1.23 -7.02
C ILE A 48 0.28 -1.91 -8.23
N ASN A 49 1.53 -1.58 -8.55
CA ASN A 49 2.26 -2.24 -9.65
C ASN A 49 2.47 -3.73 -9.39
N LEU A 50 2.81 -4.13 -8.16
CA LEU A 50 2.92 -5.53 -7.79
C LEU A 50 1.58 -6.27 -7.89
N ALA A 51 0.48 -5.65 -7.48
CA ALA A 51 -0.85 -6.24 -7.66
C ALA A 51 -1.19 -6.44 -9.15
N ASN A 52 -0.85 -5.47 -10.01
CA ASN A 52 -0.99 -5.60 -11.46
C ASN A 52 -0.10 -6.70 -12.06
N GLU A 53 1.12 -6.89 -11.55
CA GLU A 53 2.02 -7.96 -12.01
C GLU A 53 1.54 -9.35 -11.57
N VAL A 54 1.04 -9.46 -10.33
CA VAL A 54 0.62 -10.73 -9.73
C VAL A 54 -0.73 -11.18 -10.26
N PHE A 55 -1.72 -10.28 -10.29
CA PHE A 55 -3.09 -10.61 -10.68
C PHE A 55 -3.42 -10.25 -12.13
N GLY A 56 -2.64 -9.37 -12.76
CA GLY A 56 -2.99 -8.72 -14.02
C GLY A 56 -3.85 -7.47 -13.77
N PHE A 57 -3.76 -6.47 -14.67
CA PHE A 57 -4.49 -5.20 -14.54
C PHE A 57 -6.02 -5.36 -14.41
N ASN A 58 -6.57 -6.47 -14.92
CA ASN A 58 -7.98 -6.84 -14.87
C ASN A 58 -8.25 -8.07 -13.98
N GLY A 59 -7.29 -8.46 -13.14
CA GLY A 59 -7.43 -9.59 -12.22
C GLY A 59 -7.79 -9.19 -10.80
N TRP A 60 -7.74 -7.90 -10.48
CA TRP A 60 -8.13 -7.35 -9.19
C TRP A 60 -8.83 -6.01 -9.38
N SER A 61 -9.59 -5.60 -8.37
CA SER A 61 -10.21 -4.28 -8.27
C SER A 61 -10.18 -3.80 -6.82
N SER A 62 -10.34 -2.50 -6.60
CA SER A 62 -10.54 -1.94 -5.27
C SER A 62 -11.78 -1.07 -5.25
N SER A 63 -12.52 -1.10 -4.14
CA SER A 63 -13.67 -0.23 -3.90
C SER A 63 -13.59 0.39 -2.50
N VAL A 64 -13.92 1.67 -2.41
CA VAL A 64 -14.10 2.35 -1.12
C VAL A 64 -15.47 1.92 -0.59
N VAL A 65 -15.47 1.15 0.50
CA VAL A 65 -16.69 0.69 1.18
C VAL A 65 -17.25 1.79 2.04
N ASN A 66 -16.38 2.49 2.78
CA ASN A 66 -16.76 3.61 3.62
C ASN A 66 -15.60 4.60 3.75
N ILE A 67 -15.91 5.87 3.94
CA ILE A 67 -14.96 6.91 4.35
C ILE A 67 -15.61 7.80 5.41
N THR A 68 -14.95 7.91 6.56
CA THR A 68 -15.46 8.64 7.71
C THR A 68 -14.44 9.68 8.13
N THR A 69 -14.90 10.93 8.28
CA THR A 69 -14.07 11.97 8.90
C THR A 69 -14.31 11.89 10.39
N ASP A 70 -13.33 11.34 11.12
CA ASP A 70 -13.48 10.99 12.53
C ASP A 70 -13.46 12.25 13.40
N PHE A 71 -12.60 13.22 13.05
CA PHE A 71 -12.58 14.53 13.68
C PHE A 71 -12.02 15.61 12.74
N ILE A 72 -12.41 16.85 13.01
CA ILE A 72 -11.84 18.07 12.45
C ILE A 72 -11.74 19.07 13.59
N ASP A 73 -10.59 19.15 14.22
CA ASP A 73 -10.38 20.03 15.37
C ASP A 73 -9.65 21.29 14.93
N PHE A 74 -10.15 22.45 15.35
CA PHE A 74 -9.49 23.74 15.16
C PHE A 74 -8.94 24.22 16.51
N ASN A 75 -7.64 24.44 16.57
CA ASN A 75 -7.00 25.00 17.75
C ASN A 75 -6.96 26.54 17.62
N GLU A 76 -7.70 27.23 18.50
CA GLU A 76 -7.86 28.70 18.46
C GLU A 76 -6.54 29.46 18.68
N GLU A 77 -5.66 28.96 19.55
CA GLU A 77 -4.38 29.62 19.88
C GLU A 77 -3.39 29.56 18.71
N SER A 78 -3.16 28.36 18.18
CA SER A 78 -2.23 28.12 17.07
C SER A 78 -2.83 28.49 15.70
N ARG A 79 -4.16 28.63 15.62
CA ARG A 79 -4.92 28.84 14.38
C ARG A 79 -4.60 27.71 13.38
N ARG A 80 -4.66 26.45 13.82
CA ARG A 80 -4.36 25.26 13.01
C ARG A 80 -5.46 24.20 13.12
N PHE A 81 -5.56 23.38 12.09
CA PHE A 81 -6.48 22.24 12.00
C PHE A 81 -5.74 20.91 12.23
N ASN A 82 -6.36 20.03 13.01
CA ASN A 82 -6.03 18.61 13.13
C ASN A 82 -7.18 17.80 12.54
N VAL A 83 -6.89 16.87 11.63
CA VAL A 83 -7.90 16.10 10.90
C VAL A 83 -7.54 14.63 10.88
N GLY A 84 -8.49 13.80 11.30
CA GLY A 84 -8.44 12.34 11.21
C GLY A 84 -9.50 11.81 10.25
N VAL A 85 -9.12 10.89 9.37
CA VAL A 85 -10.03 10.23 8.43
C VAL A 85 -9.75 8.74 8.41
N THR A 86 -10.80 7.95 8.57
CA THR A 86 -10.81 6.50 8.40
C THR A 86 -11.40 6.14 7.03
N ALA A 87 -10.83 5.16 6.35
CA ALA A 87 -11.40 4.55 5.16
C ALA A 87 -11.46 3.03 5.32
N ILE A 88 -12.54 2.41 4.83
CA ILE A 88 -12.65 0.96 4.67
C ILE A 88 -12.60 0.69 3.17
N VAL A 89 -11.67 -0.16 2.74
CA VAL A 89 -11.51 -0.55 1.35
C VAL A 89 -11.68 -2.06 1.22
N ARG A 90 -12.36 -2.49 0.16
CA ARG A 90 -12.40 -3.87 -0.30
C ARG A 90 -11.49 -4.02 -1.52
N VAL A 91 -10.70 -5.09 -1.53
CA VAL A 91 -10.02 -5.57 -2.74
C VAL A 91 -10.62 -6.90 -3.14
N THR A 92 -11.04 -7.00 -4.40
CA THR A 92 -11.73 -8.17 -4.95
C THR A 92 -10.93 -8.70 -6.15
N LEU A 93 -10.61 -9.99 -6.13
CA LEU A 93 -10.00 -10.72 -7.25
C LEU A 93 -11.06 -11.16 -8.25
N ARG A 94 -10.63 -11.53 -9.47
CA ARG A 94 -11.53 -11.95 -10.56
C ARG A 94 -12.42 -13.14 -10.19
N ASP A 95 -11.93 -14.05 -9.37
CA ASP A 95 -12.68 -15.23 -8.92
C ASP A 95 -13.71 -14.91 -7.81
N GLY A 96 -13.78 -13.65 -7.38
CA GLY A 96 -14.68 -13.19 -6.34
C GLY A 96 -14.09 -13.24 -4.93
N ALA A 97 -12.89 -13.81 -4.74
CA ALA A 97 -12.20 -13.75 -3.45
C ALA A 97 -11.90 -12.29 -3.09
N PHE A 98 -12.13 -11.91 -1.83
CA PHE A 98 -11.92 -10.54 -1.39
C PHE A 98 -11.42 -10.44 0.04
N HIS A 99 -10.77 -9.32 0.33
CA HIS A 99 -10.44 -8.88 1.68
C HIS A 99 -10.91 -7.45 1.87
N GLU A 100 -11.13 -7.08 3.13
CA GLU A 100 -11.38 -5.71 3.56
C GLU A 100 -10.41 -5.36 4.69
N ASP A 101 -9.92 -4.14 4.69
CA ASP A 101 -9.15 -3.61 5.81
C ASP A 101 -9.42 -2.10 5.94
N VAL A 102 -9.09 -1.57 7.12
CA VAL A 102 -9.17 -0.15 7.46
C VAL A 102 -7.87 0.54 7.07
N GLY A 103 -7.92 1.78 6.64
CA GLY A 103 -6.76 2.68 6.54
C GLY A 103 -7.05 4.01 7.20
N TYR A 104 -5.98 4.73 7.55
CA TYR A 104 -6.09 5.96 8.30
C TYR A 104 -5.24 7.09 7.69
N GLY A 105 -5.85 8.28 7.62
CA GLY A 105 -5.19 9.51 7.21
C GLY A 105 -5.20 10.51 8.36
N LEU A 106 -4.02 11.03 8.70
CA LEU A 106 -3.85 12.00 9.76
C LEU A 106 -3.06 13.21 9.24
N LEU A 107 -3.54 14.40 9.57
CA LEU A 107 -2.77 15.62 9.44
C LEU A 107 -3.01 16.50 10.65
N GLU A 108 -1.93 16.80 11.34
CA GLU A 108 -1.91 17.73 12.46
C GLU A 108 -1.29 19.05 12.03
N ASN A 109 -1.63 20.13 12.74
CA ASN A 109 -1.04 21.45 12.57
C ASN A 109 -1.19 22.06 11.16
N SER A 110 -2.27 21.74 10.45
CA SER A 110 -2.53 22.29 9.12
C SER A 110 -3.01 23.73 9.18
N LYS A 111 -2.53 24.59 8.28
CA LYS A 111 -3.05 25.96 8.11
C LYS A 111 -4.40 26.02 7.39
N SER A 112 -4.78 24.97 6.66
CA SER A 112 -5.99 24.93 5.82
C SER A 112 -6.81 23.67 6.09
N LYS A 113 -8.09 23.86 6.44
CA LYS A 113 -9.05 22.77 6.61
C LYS A 113 -9.24 21.96 5.32
N GLY A 114 -9.34 22.64 4.17
CA GLY A 114 -9.52 21.99 2.88
C GLY A 114 -8.33 21.12 2.49
N ALA A 115 -7.10 21.64 2.64
CA ALA A 115 -5.88 20.89 2.36
C ALA A 115 -5.70 19.70 3.32
N ALA A 116 -6.10 19.85 4.59
CA ALA A 116 -6.07 18.76 5.56
C ALA A 116 -7.04 17.63 5.18
N LEU A 117 -8.29 17.97 4.84
CA LEU A 117 -9.27 16.97 4.39
C LEU A 117 -8.83 16.26 3.11
N ASP A 118 -8.28 17.00 2.13
CA ASP A 118 -7.78 16.41 0.88
C ASP A 118 -6.66 15.39 1.15
N LYS A 119 -5.65 15.78 1.94
CA LYS A 119 -4.55 14.87 2.32
C LYS A 119 -5.07 13.66 3.08
N CYS A 120 -5.85 13.86 4.15
CA CYS A 120 -6.29 12.76 5.01
C CYS A 120 -7.17 11.76 4.26
N LYS A 121 -8.08 12.22 3.39
CA LYS A 121 -8.90 11.31 2.58
C LYS A 121 -8.06 10.48 1.60
N LYS A 122 -7.10 11.11 0.90
CA LYS A 122 -6.20 10.40 -0.02
C LYS A 122 -5.30 9.39 0.70
N GLU A 123 -4.75 9.78 1.85
CA GLU A 123 -3.89 8.94 2.67
C GLU A 123 -4.66 7.75 3.25
N ALA A 124 -5.86 7.97 3.82
CA ALA A 124 -6.69 6.91 4.37
C ALA A 124 -7.04 5.83 3.35
N VAL A 125 -7.46 6.23 2.14
CA VAL A 125 -7.78 5.27 1.07
C VAL A 125 -6.53 4.52 0.59
N THR A 126 -5.41 5.23 0.41
CA THR A 126 -4.15 4.59 -0.03
C THR A 126 -3.63 3.61 1.02
N ASP A 127 -3.72 3.97 2.30
CA ASP A 127 -3.33 3.09 3.39
C ASP A 127 -4.24 1.85 3.47
N ALA A 128 -5.55 2.03 3.35
CA ALA A 128 -6.52 0.94 3.34
C ALA A 128 -6.27 -0.05 2.19
N VAL A 129 -5.99 0.45 0.98
CA VAL A 129 -5.62 -0.39 -0.18
C VAL A 129 -4.38 -1.24 0.12
N LYS A 130 -3.29 -0.63 0.61
CA LYS A 130 -2.06 -1.37 0.94
C LYS A 130 -2.30 -2.42 2.03
N ARG A 131 -3.05 -2.05 3.07
CA ARG A 131 -3.37 -2.95 4.18
C ARG A 131 -4.28 -4.09 3.76
N THR A 132 -5.20 -3.85 2.83
CA THR A 132 -6.05 -4.89 2.27
C THR A 132 -5.24 -5.86 1.41
N LEU A 133 -4.40 -5.33 0.51
CA LEU A 133 -3.57 -6.14 -0.40
C LEU A 133 -2.59 -7.07 0.32
N ARG A 134 -2.08 -6.67 1.49
CA ARG A 134 -1.17 -7.53 2.27
C ARG A 134 -1.79 -8.87 2.66
N ASN A 135 -3.12 -8.94 2.82
CA ASN A 135 -3.81 -10.18 3.23
C ASN A 135 -3.69 -11.30 2.19
N PHE A 136 -3.37 -10.97 0.94
CA PHE A 136 -3.13 -11.97 -0.10
C PHE A 136 -1.72 -12.58 -0.06
N GLY A 137 -0.73 -11.97 0.60
CA GLY A 137 0.60 -12.58 0.72
C GLY A 137 1.77 -11.66 1.02
N ASN A 138 2.93 -12.27 1.23
CA ASN A 138 4.19 -11.59 1.55
C ASN A 138 4.60 -10.59 0.48
N LEU A 139 4.45 -10.95 -0.80
CA LEU A 139 4.86 -10.11 -1.92
C LEU A 139 4.06 -8.80 -1.97
N LEU A 140 2.84 -8.79 -1.46
CA LEU A 140 1.99 -7.60 -1.40
C LEU A 140 2.11 -6.84 -0.07
N GLY A 141 3.20 -7.08 0.67
CA GLY A 141 3.59 -6.28 1.83
C GLY A 141 3.36 -6.96 3.18
N ASN A 142 2.86 -8.19 3.23
CA ASN A 142 2.71 -8.88 4.52
C ASN A 142 4.06 -9.10 5.22
N CYS A 143 5.13 -9.29 4.45
CA CYS A 143 6.48 -9.46 5.01
C CYS A 143 6.96 -8.24 5.80
N LEU A 144 6.41 -7.04 5.58
CA LEU A 144 6.80 -5.82 6.32
C LEU A 144 6.40 -5.85 7.80
N TYR A 145 5.54 -6.78 8.19
CA TYR A 145 5.15 -7.01 9.59
C TYR A 145 6.07 -8.01 10.32
N ASP A 146 6.92 -8.73 9.58
CA ASP A 146 7.97 -9.60 10.12
C ASP A 146 9.20 -8.74 10.49
N LYS A 147 9.37 -8.51 11.80
CA LYS A 147 10.46 -7.68 12.34
C LYS A 147 11.84 -8.20 11.92
N SER A 148 12.06 -9.51 11.98
CA SER A 148 13.33 -10.13 11.60
C SER A 148 13.62 -9.87 10.13
N TYR A 149 12.63 -10.05 9.26
CA TYR A 149 12.78 -9.72 7.84
C TYR A 149 13.10 -8.23 7.62
N THR A 150 12.36 -7.31 8.26
CA THR A 150 12.60 -5.87 8.07
C THR A 150 13.98 -5.41 8.54
N GLN A 151 14.57 -6.09 9.53
CA GLN A 151 15.94 -5.82 10.00
C GLN A 151 17.00 -6.31 9.04
N GLU A 152 16.77 -7.43 8.34
CA GLU A 152 17.74 -7.98 7.40
C GLU A 152 17.66 -7.31 6.03
N VAL A 153 16.46 -7.09 5.49
CA VAL A 153 16.28 -6.55 4.13
C VAL A 153 16.87 -5.15 3.96
N ILE A 154 16.85 -4.33 5.02
CA ILE A 154 17.40 -2.96 4.99
C ILE A 154 18.93 -2.93 4.95
N LYS A 155 19.60 -4.05 5.28
CA LYS A 155 21.07 -4.18 5.20
C LYS A 155 21.54 -4.46 3.77
N ILE A 156 20.63 -4.91 2.91
CA ILE A 156 20.93 -5.24 1.52
C ILE A 156 21.13 -3.93 0.75
N LYS A 157 22.33 -3.73 0.19
CA LYS A 157 22.62 -2.57 -0.65
C LYS A 157 21.93 -2.74 -2.00
N VAL A 158 20.98 -1.87 -2.30
CA VAL A 158 20.39 -1.78 -3.64
C VAL A 158 21.40 -1.06 -4.55
N PRO A 159 21.90 -1.68 -5.62
CA PRO A 159 22.68 -0.96 -6.61
C PRO A 159 21.81 0.16 -7.20
N PRO A 160 22.39 1.35 -7.50
CA PRO A 160 21.63 2.44 -8.09
C PRO A 160 20.95 1.94 -9.37
N VAL A 161 19.64 2.18 -9.48
CA VAL A 161 18.85 1.82 -10.67
C VAL A 161 19.49 2.49 -11.88
N ARG A 162 20.07 1.69 -12.77
CA ARG A 162 20.51 2.17 -14.09
C ARG A 162 19.27 2.23 -14.96
N LEU A 163 18.73 3.44 -15.16
CA LEU A 163 17.68 3.65 -16.16
C LEU A 163 18.26 3.29 -17.54
N PRO A 164 17.71 2.28 -18.25
CA PRO A 164 18.11 2.06 -19.63
C PRO A 164 17.60 3.25 -20.45
N LEU A 165 18.54 4.01 -21.00
CA LEU A 165 18.24 4.92 -22.10
C LEU A 165 17.88 4.04 -23.31
N SER A 166 16.62 4.07 -23.76
CA SER A 166 16.28 4.58 -25.10
C SER A 166 15.05 3.96 -25.83
N HIS A 167 14.43 4.83 -26.64
CA HIS A 167 13.61 4.67 -27.86
C HIS A 167 12.17 4.07 -27.82
N GLY A 168 11.15 4.96 -27.77
CA GLY A 168 9.90 4.80 -28.53
C GLY A 168 8.57 5.02 -27.79
N ILE A 169 7.88 6.12 -28.12
CA ILE A 169 6.58 6.67 -27.65
C ILE A 169 6.66 7.47 -26.34
N ALA A 170 6.47 8.78 -26.47
CA ALA A 170 6.58 9.77 -25.40
C ALA A 170 5.33 9.82 -24.49
N ILE A 171 5.40 9.22 -23.30
CA ILE A 171 4.53 9.43 -22.13
C ILE A 171 5.47 9.88 -21.00
N ALA A 172 5.54 11.20 -20.82
CA ALA A 172 6.52 11.94 -20.04
C ALA A 172 8.00 11.61 -20.32
N PRO A 173 8.49 11.99 -21.51
CA PRO A 173 8.52 11.06 -22.66
C PRO A 173 8.74 9.60 -22.26
#